data_AF-A0AA51MMN2-F1
#
_entry.id   AF-A0AA51MMN2-F1
#
_cell.length_a   1.000
_cell.length_b   1.000
_cell.length_c   1.000
_cell.angle_alpha   90.00
_cell.angle_beta   90.00
_cell.angle_gamma   90.00
#
_symmetry.space_group_name_H-M   'P 1'
#
loop_
_entity.id
_entity.type
_entity.pdbx_description
1 polymer ?
#
loop_
_entity_poly.entity_id
_entity_poly.type
_entity_poly.pdbx_seq_one_letter_code
_entity_poly.pdbx_strand_id
1 'polypeptide(L)'
;MPESNSFWNWLLSLFRSRRSTPVVAANPPPVVAPPTVTVPPPTTEPERAAIVAELEAAPALPPPPPRPLPRPPALTPLENTPSLPDIDVGILEQVLPQEGPNLGFRAVWNNHPTVETGETFPCRDADGNPHFGNQCAILMGTCLLRSNLLQGYDKTTCWYSGHKGHTLRAREVADWMRRNPGRFGPVEVRSNVSWGAFRGRTGFVCFHNFWGVGNQGDHIDLWDGTGILMREKNPGWEGPALADGSLDYFERSEEVWFWPVH
;
A
#
# COMPACT_ATOMS: atom_id res chain seq x y z
N MET A 1 -34.09 20.69 -2.06
CA MET A 1 -33.25 20.76 -0.85
C MET A 1 -33.92 19.94 0.24
N PRO A 2 -33.24 18.90 0.71
CA PRO A 2 -33.25 18.55 2.13
C PRO A 2 -31.83 18.31 2.68
N GLU A 3 -31.74 18.37 4.00
CA GLU A 3 -30.54 18.39 4.84
C GLU A 3 -29.85 17.02 4.96
N SER A 4 -28.52 17.05 5.10
CA SER A 4 -27.63 15.90 5.25
C SER A 4 -27.57 15.40 6.70
N ASN A 5 -27.88 14.13 6.90
CA ASN A 5 -27.98 13.47 8.21
C ASN A 5 -26.62 13.00 8.76
N SER A 6 -25.74 13.94 9.11
CA SER A 6 -24.57 13.69 9.99
C SER A 6 -24.60 14.48 11.29
N PHE A 7 -25.70 15.19 11.57
CA PHE A 7 -25.83 16.12 12.71
C PHE A 7 -26.66 15.56 13.89
N TRP A 8 -27.70 14.75 13.64
CA TRP A 8 -28.66 14.33 14.68
C TRP A 8 -28.15 13.26 15.66
N ASN A 9 -27.26 12.36 15.24
CA ASN A 9 -26.70 11.33 16.13
C ASN A 9 -25.65 11.87 17.11
N TRP A 10 -25.06 13.03 16.80
CA TRP A 10 -24.10 13.70 17.68
C TRP A 10 -24.81 14.53 18.77
N LEU A 11 -25.95 15.20 18.45
CA LEU A 11 -26.72 16.03 19.40
C LEU A 11 -27.34 15.23 20.58
N LEU A 12 -27.74 13.98 20.35
CA LEU A 12 -28.35 13.11 21.39
C LEU A 12 -27.33 12.55 22.39
N SER A 13 -26.03 12.72 22.14
CA SER A 13 -24.96 12.30 23.05
C SER A 13 -24.67 13.29 24.19
N LEU A 14 -25.16 14.55 24.08
CA LEU A 14 -24.87 15.63 25.03
C LEU A 14 -25.79 15.69 26.27
N PHE A 15 -26.80 14.81 26.41
CA PHE A 15 -27.76 14.83 27.53
C PHE A 15 -27.85 13.55 28.39
N ARG A 16 -26.89 12.61 28.30
CA ARG A 16 -26.81 11.51 29.28
C ARG A 16 -25.93 11.88 30.46
N SER A 17 -26.56 12.50 31.45
CA SER A 17 -26.00 12.68 32.78
C SER A 17 -25.80 11.33 33.47
N ARG A 18 -24.58 11.02 33.92
CA ARG A 18 -24.36 10.05 35.01
C ARG A 18 -23.48 10.66 36.09
N ARG A 19 -24.03 10.60 37.30
CA ARG A 19 -23.50 11.07 38.58
C ARG A 19 -22.19 10.36 38.91
N SER A 20 -21.22 11.13 39.40
CA SER A 20 -19.99 10.66 40.01
C SER A 20 -20.23 10.28 41.47
N THR A 21 -19.76 9.11 41.90
CA THR A 21 -19.50 8.78 43.31
C THR A 21 -18.02 8.46 43.49
N PRO A 22 -17.43 8.75 44.67
CA PRO A 22 -15.99 8.91 44.82
C PRO A 22 -15.25 7.59 45.03
N VAL A 23 -13.97 7.66 44.67
CA VAL A 23 -12.94 6.62 44.76
C VAL A 23 -12.61 6.29 46.22
N VAL A 24 -12.60 4.99 46.54
CA VAL A 24 -11.91 4.43 47.71
C VAL A 24 -10.80 3.53 47.20
N ALA A 25 -9.57 3.77 47.65
CA ALA A 25 -8.38 2.98 47.33
C ALA A 25 -8.26 1.77 48.25
N ALA A 26 -7.98 0.57 47.70
CA ALA A 26 -7.24 -0.49 48.40
C ALA A 26 -6.82 -1.68 47.49
N ASN A 27 -5.55 -2.06 47.68
CA ASN A 27 -4.84 -3.33 47.45
C ASN A 27 -4.48 -3.80 46.01
N PRO A 28 -3.25 -4.37 45.83
CA PRO A 28 -2.78 -4.88 44.54
C PRO A 28 -3.43 -6.23 44.21
N PRO A 29 -3.70 -6.52 42.93
CA PRO A 29 -4.40 -7.74 42.52
C PRO A 29 -3.46 -8.96 42.48
N PRO A 30 -4.01 -10.17 42.62
CA PRO A 30 -3.27 -11.40 42.40
C PRO A 30 -2.92 -11.56 40.90
N VAL A 31 -1.81 -12.26 40.63
CA VAL A 31 -1.31 -12.56 39.29
C VAL A 31 -2.37 -13.31 38.48
N VAL A 32 -2.92 -12.63 37.48
CA VAL A 32 -3.89 -13.18 36.51
C VAL A 32 -3.11 -13.82 35.37
N ALA A 33 -3.44 -15.08 35.04
CA ALA A 33 -2.92 -15.77 33.86
C ALA A 33 -3.27 -14.99 32.58
N PRO A 34 -2.44 -15.04 31.52
CA PRO A 34 -2.70 -14.28 30.30
C PRO A 34 -4.04 -14.67 29.68
N PRO A 35 -4.82 -13.70 29.17
CA PRO A 35 -6.10 -13.99 28.56
C PRO A 35 -5.89 -14.83 27.31
N THR A 36 -6.69 -15.90 27.19
CA THR A 36 -6.85 -16.65 25.95
C THR A 36 -7.34 -15.70 24.88
N VAL A 37 -6.52 -15.43 23.87
CA VAL A 37 -6.92 -14.62 22.71
C VAL A 37 -7.93 -15.43 21.91
N THR A 38 -9.22 -15.23 22.18
CA THR A 38 -10.29 -15.70 21.31
C THR A 38 -10.25 -14.88 20.03
N VAL A 39 -9.85 -15.54 18.94
CA VAL A 39 -9.96 -15.03 17.57
C VAL A 39 -11.44 -14.69 17.31
N PRO A 40 -11.78 -13.46 16.86
CA PRO A 40 -13.16 -13.12 16.53
C PRO A 40 -13.66 -14.01 15.38
N PRO A 41 -14.96 -14.36 15.36
CA PRO A 41 -15.53 -15.23 14.34
C PRO A 41 -15.47 -14.57 12.94
N PRO A 42 -15.60 -15.36 11.85
CA PRO A 42 -15.62 -14.83 10.50
C PRO A 42 -16.74 -13.81 10.32
N THR A 43 -16.45 -12.79 9.51
CA THR A 43 -17.36 -11.68 9.20
C THR A 43 -18.72 -12.21 8.75
N THR A 44 -19.75 -11.78 9.46
CA THR A 44 -21.14 -12.17 9.24
C THR A 44 -21.61 -11.68 7.86
N GLU A 45 -22.61 -12.35 7.27
CA GLU A 45 -23.23 -11.95 6.00
C GLU A 45 -23.63 -10.46 5.93
N PRO A 46 -24.19 -9.84 7.00
CA PRO A 46 -24.43 -8.40 7.02
C PRO A 46 -23.16 -7.54 7.00
N GLU A 47 -22.03 -8.00 7.57
CA GLU A 47 -20.75 -7.28 7.46
C GLU A 47 -20.17 -7.34 6.05
N ARG A 48 -20.35 -8.46 5.33
CA ARG A 48 -19.97 -8.55 3.91
C ARG A 48 -20.83 -7.64 3.05
N ALA A 49 -22.14 -7.64 3.27
CA ALA A 49 -23.05 -6.75 2.55
C ALA A 49 -22.71 -5.27 2.79
N ALA A 50 -22.29 -4.90 4.01
CA ALA A 50 -21.83 -3.55 4.31
C ALA A 50 -20.55 -3.17 3.56
N ILE A 51 -19.56 -4.07 3.47
CA ILE A 51 -18.32 -3.84 2.70
C ILE A 51 -18.63 -3.66 1.21
N VAL A 52 -19.51 -4.50 0.63
CA VAL A 52 -19.91 -4.39 -0.78
C VAL A 52 -20.63 -3.06 -1.03
N ALA A 53 -21.58 -2.69 -0.16
CA ALA A 53 -22.30 -1.42 -0.27
C ALA A 53 -21.37 -0.20 -0.13
N GLU A 54 -20.34 -0.27 0.73
CA GLU A 54 -19.33 0.78 0.89
C GLU A 54 -18.44 0.92 -0.35
N LEU A 55 -18.03 -0.20 -0.95
CA LEU A 55 -17.27 -0.22 -2.22
C LEU A 55 -18.09 0.31 -3.39
N GLU A 56 -19.39 -0.01 -3.45
CA GLU A 56 -20.31 0.53 -4.47
C GLU A 56 -20.60 2.03 -4.29
N ALA A 57 -20.56 2.51 -3.04
CA ALA A 57 -20.76 3.92 -2.71
C ALA A 57 -19.48 4.77 -2.81
N ALA A 58 -18.31 4.15 -2.99
CA ALA A 58 -17.06 4.86 -3.17
C ALA A 58 -17.12 5.71 -4.46
N PRO A 59 -16.69 6.98 -4.43
CA PRO A 59 -16.68 7.82 -5.63
C PRO A 59 -15.82 7.15 -6.70
N ALA A 60 -16.36 7.08 -7.93
CA ALA A 60 -15.62 6.53 -9.06
C ALA A 60 -14.27 7.23 -9.18
N LEU A 61 -13.21 6.44 -9.39
CA LEU A 61 -11.89 6.98 -9.69
C LEU A 61 -12.00 7.97 -10.85
N PRO A 62 -11.28 9.10 -10.82
CA PRO A 62 -11.29 10.04 -11.93
C PRO A 62 -10.95 9.30 -13.22
N PRO A 63 -11.61 9.63 -14.35
CA PRO A 63 -11.33 8.96 -15.61
C PRO A 63 -9.83 9.07 -15.91
N PRO A 64 -9.23 8.03 -16.49
CA PRO A 64 -7.83 8.07 -16.87
C PRO A 64 -7.58 9.29 -17.77
N PRO A 65 -6.39 9.92 -17.68
CA PRO A 65 -6.08 11.09 -18.49
C PRO A 65 -6.28 10.77 -19.99
N PRO A 66 -6.70 11.76 -20.80
CA PRO A 66 -6.93 11.55 -22.22
C PRO A 66 -5.67 11.00 -22.88
N ARG A 67 -5.85 9.94 -23.68
CA ARG A 67 -4.77 9.25 -24.38
C ARG A 67 -3.97 10.29 -25.19
N PRO A 68 -2.62 10.35 -25.07
CA PRO A 68 -1.80 11.28 -25.83
C PRO A 68 -2.09 11.15 -27.32
N LEU A 69 -2.23 12.29 -28.02
CA LEU A 69 -2.41 12.30 -29.46
C LEU A 69 -1.26 11.55 -30.16
N PRO A 70 -1.54 10.78 -31.23
CA PRO A 70 -0.49 10.11 -31.98
C PRO A 70 0.56 11.13 -32.43
N ARG A 71 1.83 10.81 -32.16
CA ARG A 71 2.97 11.63 -32.55
C ARG A 71 2.93 11.84 -34.07
N PRO A 72 3.09 13.08 -34.58
CA PRO A 72 3.16 13.31 -36.01
C PRO A 72 4.33 12.51 -36.61
N PRO A 73 4.21 12.06 -37.86
CA PRO A 73 5.24 11.26 -38.52
C PRO A 73 6.57 12.01 -38.51
N ALA A 74 7.65 11.27 -38.22
CA ALA A 74 9.00 11.81 -38.20
C ALA A 74 9.33 12.44 -39.56
N LEU A 75 9.76 13.70 -39.55
CA LEU A 75 10.34 14.36 -40.71
C LEU A 75 11.61 13.58 -41.10
N THR A 76 11.67 13.17 -42.37
CA THR A 76 12.82 12.49 -42.95
C THR A 76 14.07 13.38 -42.85
N PRO A 77 15.20 12.88 -42.32
CA PRO A 77 16.44 13.66 -42.28
C PRO A 77 17.01 13.83 -43.69
N LEU A 78 17.44 15.05 -44.01
CA LEU A 78 18.19 15.37 -45.22
C LEU A 78 19.60 14.77 -45.08
N GLU A 79 19.95 13.86 -45.98
CA GLU A 79 21.26 13.19 -46.00
C GLU A 79 22.38 14.19 -46.29
N ASN A 80 23.47 14.06 -45.50
CA ASN A 80 24.86 14.49 -45.71
C ASN A 80 25.44 15.25 -44.52
N THR A 81 25.86 14.52 -43.49
CA THR A 81 26.83 14.99 -42.50
C THR A 81 27.74 13.80 -42.13
N PRO A 82 29.08 13.98 -42.04
CA PRO A 82 30.00 12.87 -41.78
C PRO A 82 29.72 12.24 -40.40
N SER A 83 29.70 10.92 -40.36
CA SER A 83 29.44 10.10 -39.18
C SER A 83 30.54 10.26 -38.12
N LEU A 84 30.14 10.77 -36.95
CA LEU A 84 30.84 10.53 -35.69
C LEU A 84 30.69 9.04 -35.31
N PRO A 85 31.63 8.45 -34.57
CA PRO A 85 31.53 7.05 -34.15
C PRO A 85 30.22 6.83 -33.40
N ASP A 86 29.49 5.79 -33.81
CA ASP A 86 28.22 5.37 -33.23
C ASP A 86 28.38 5.16 -31.72
N ILE A 87 27.99 6.15 -30.93
CA ILE A 87 27.62 5.90 -29.54
C ILE A 87 26.27 5.19 -29.65
N ASP A 88 26.26 3.91 -29.31
CA ASP A 88 25.05 3.12 -29.21
C ASP A 88 24.14 3.70 -28.10
N VAL A 89 23.32 4.67 -28.48
CA VAL A 89 22.31 5.31 -27.62
C VAL A 89 21.12 4.36 -27.36
N GLY A 90 21.18 3.12 -27.87
CA GLY A 90 20.16 2.09 -27.75
C GLY A 90 20.29 1.16 -26.54
N ILE A 91 21.38 1.24 -25.77
CA ILE A 91 21.63 0.40 -24.60
C ILE A 91 22.05 1.27 -23.40
N LEU A 92 21.27 2.30 -23.09
CA LEU A 92 21.00 2.53 -21.68
C LEU A 92 19.91 1.53 -21.30
N GLU A 93 20.32 0.27 -21.11
CA GLU A 93 19.59 -0.64 -20.25
C GLU A 93 19.20 0.19 -19.03
N GLN A 94 17.89 0.35 -18.80
CA GLN A 94 17.38 1.24 -17.77
C GLN A 94 17.69 0.59 -16.42
N VAL A 95 18.95 0.72 -16.00
CA VAL A 95 19.51 0.06 -14.82
C VAL A 95 18.78 0.61 -13.62
N LEU A 96 18.13 -0.30 -12.88
CA LEU A 96 17.48 0.07 -11.64
C LEU A 96 18.53 0.52 -10.61
N PRO A 97 18.15 1.39 -9.66
CA PRO A 97 19.02 1.82 -8.58
C PRO A 97 19.57 0.62 -7.80
N GLN A 98 20.84 0.69 -7.39
CA GLN A 98 21.51 -0.39 -6.66
C GLN A 98 21.59 -0.14 -5.15
N GLU A 99 20.60 0.58 -4.60
CA GLU A 99 20.56 0.91 -3.17
C GLU A 99 19.88 -0.20 -2.37
N GLY A 100 20.44 -0.54 -1.20
CA GLY A 100 19.86 -1.55 -0.31
C GLY A 100 20.25 -3.00 -0.65
N PRO A 101 19.59 -4.00 -0.04
CA PRO A 101 19.84 -5.39 -0.36
C PRO A 101 19.46 -5.73 -1.82
N ASN A 102 20.24 -6.61 -2.44
CA ASN A 102 19.94 -7.16 -3.76
C ASN A 102 18.87 -8.25 -3.63
N LEU A 103 17.60 -7.86 -3.73
CA LEU A 103 16.42 -8.73 -3.73
C LEU A 103 15.85 -8.90 -5.14
N GLY A 104 16.41 -8.22 -6.14
CA GLY A 104 15.89 -8.16 -7.50
C GLY A 104 14.57 -7.41 -7.52
N PHE A 105 14.61 -6.08 -7.33
CA PHE A 105 13.40 -5.26 -7.18
C PHE A 105 12.41 -5.43 -8.34
N ARG A 106 12.91 -5.60 -9.57
CA ARG A 106 12.10 -5.93 -10.74
C ARG A 106 11.24 -7.18 -10.55
N ALA A 107 11.80 -8.24 -9.96
CA ALA A 107 11.07 -9.46 -9.67
C ALA A 107 10.05 -9.24 -8.54
N VAL A 108 10.43 -8.49 -7.49
CA VAL A 108 9.50 -8.12 -6.40
C VAL A 108 8.32 -7.31 -6.94
N TRP A 109 8.57 -6.32 -7.79
CA TRP A 109 7.58 -5.51 -8.49
C TRP A 109 6.61 -6.38 -9.29
N ASN A 110 7.13 -7.26 -10.13
CA ASN A 110 6.32 -8.20 -10.93
C ASN A 110 5.63 -9.28 -10.09
N ASN A 111 5.94 -9.43 -8.81
CA ASN A 111 5.20 -10.30 -7.90
C ASN A 111 4.00 -9.60 -7.25
N HIS A 112 3.90 -8.27 -7.36
CA HIS A 112 2.77 -7.53 -6.83
C HIS A 112 1.48 -7.82 -7.63
N PRO A 113 0.36 -8.22 -6.99
CA PRO A 113 -0.82 -8.68 -7.73
C PRO A 113 -1.41 -7.66 -8.72
N THR A 114 -1.45 -6.38 -8.34
CA THR A 114 -1.95 -5.32 -9.23
C THR A 114 -1.05 -5.08 -10.44
N VAL A 115 0.26 -5.23 -10.27
CA VAL A 115 1.26 -5.06 -11.33
C VAL A 115 1.25 -6.23 -12.30
N GLU A 116 1.12 -7.45 -11.79
CA GLU A 116 1.25 -8.65 -12.60
C GLU A 116 -0.03 -9.00 -13.35
N THR A 117 -1.15 -8.99 -12.64
CA THR A 117 -2.42 -9.48 -13.17
C THR A 117 -3.54 -8.45 -13.09
N GLY A 118 -3.30 -7.27 -12.51
CA GLY A 118 -4.36 -6.30 -12.19
C GLY A 118 -5.28 -6.76 -11.06
N GLU A 119 -4.87 -7.78 -10.29
CA GLU A 119 -5.70 -8.32 -9.20
C GLU A 119 -5.66 -7.39 -7.98
N THR A 120 -6.82 -6.81 -7.65
CA THR A 120 -6.98 -5.88 -6.51
C THR A 120 -7.54 -6.55 -5.25
N PHE A 121 -8.17 -7.72 -5.38
CA PHE A 121 -8.78 -8.45 -4.26
C PHE A 121 -8.31 -9.91 -4.20
N PRO A 122 -7.06 -10.20 -3.77
CA PRO A 122 -6.57 -11.58 -3.65
C PRO A 122 -7.32 -12.39 -2.59
N CYS A 123 -7.80 -11.74 -1.53
CA CYS A 123 -8.56 -12.37 -0.46
C CYS A 123 -10.06 -12.23 -0.69
N ARG A 124 -10.63 -13.14 -1.47
CA ARG A 124 -12.05 -13.15 -1.85
C ARG A 124 -12.68 -14.53 -1.68
N ASP A 125 -14.01 -14.56 -1.63
CA ASP A 125 -14.77 -15.82 -1.65
C ASP A 125 -14.86 -16.42 -3.07
N ALA A 126 -15.55 -17.56 -3.16
CA ALA A 126 -15.75 -18.29 -4.41
C ALA A 126 -16.54 -17.48 -5.47
N ASP A 127 -17.37 -16.54 -5.03
CA ASP A 127 -18.17 -15.68 -5.91
C ASP A 127 -17.41 -14.40 -6.31
N GLY A 128 -16.21 -14.20 -5.76
CA GLY A 128 -15.32 -13.10 -6.08
C GLY A 128 -15.44 -11.90 -5.14
N ASN A 129 -16.26 -11.97 -4.09
CA ASN A 129 -16.44 -10.87 -3.16
C ASN A 129 -15.25 -10.77 -2.19
N PRO A 130 -14.69 -9.56 -1.97
CA PRO A 130 -13.58 -9.40 -1.04
C PRO A 130 -14.00 -9.70 0.40
N HIS A 131 -13.14 -10.40 1.13
CA HIS A 131 -13.35 -10.65 2.56
C HIS A 131 -13.03 -9.45 3.45
N PHE A 132 -12.28 -8.47 2.92
CA PHE A 132 -11.77 -7.30 3.63
C PHE A 132 -11.89 -6.07 2.73
N GLY A 133 -12.20 -4.89 3.29
CA GLY A 133 -12.23 -3.65 2.51
C GLY A 133 -10.82 -3.15 2.16
N ASN A 134 -9.90 -3.17 3.12
CA ASN A 134 -8.53 -2.68 2.94
C ASN A 134 -7.62 -3.76 2.34
N GLN A 135 -7.03 -3.47 1.17
CA GLN A 135 -6.26 -4.45 0.40
C GLN A 135 -4.74 -4.26 0.47
N CYS A 136 -4.22 -3.09 0.88
CA CYS A 136 -2.78 -2.78 0.81
C CYS A 136 -1.89 -3.84 1.47
N ALA A 137 -2.22 -4.26 2.69
CA ALA A 137 -1.48 -5.32 3.40
C ALA A 137 -1.67 -6.71 2.74
N ILE A 138 -2.83 -6.98 2.15
CA ILE A 138 -3.10 -8.28 1.50
C ILE A 138 -2.30 -8.40 0.20
N LEU A 139 -2.28 -7.33 -0.59
CA LEU A 139 -1.48 -7.21 -1.80
C LEU A 139 0.01 -7.33 -1.48
N MET A 140 0.48 -6.56 -0.49
CA MET A 140 1.87 -6.61 -0.06
C MET A 140 2.26 -7.98 0.50
N GLY A 141 1.41 -8.58 1.33
CA GLY A 141 1.64 -9.93 1.86
C GLY A 141 1.73 -10.99 0.76
N THR A 142 0.84 -10.93 -0.23
CA THR A 142 0.89 -11.81 -1.42
C THR A 142 2.19 -11.60 -2.21
N CYS A 143 2.58 -10.35 -2.44
CA CYS A 143 3.84 -10.00 -3.11
C CYS A 143 5.07 -10.55 -2.36
N LEU A 144 5.12 -10.36 -1.04
CA LEU A 144 6.20 -10.88 -0.18
C LEU A 144 6.23 -12.41 -0.17
N LEU A 145 5.08 -13.08 -0.18
CA LEU A 145 5.00 -14.54 -0.27
C LEU A 145 5.55 -15.03 -1.61
N ARG A 146 5.11 -14.44 -2.73
CA ARG A 146 5.57 -14.75 -4.09
C ARG A 146 7.07 -14.50 -4.27
N SER A 147 7.62 -13.53 -3.52
CA SER A 147 9.05 -13.19 -3.52
C SER A 147 9.88 -14.00 -2.53
N ASN A 148 9.30 -15.00 -1.84
CA ASN A 148 9.95 -15.76 -0.75
C ASN A 148 10.46 -14.89 0.42
N LEU A 149 9.91 -13.69 0.58
CA LEU A 149 10.29 -12.73 1.62
C LEU A 149 9.43 -12.83 2.87
N LEU A 150 8.25 -13.49 2.83
CA LEU A 150 7.30 -13.56 3.94
C LEU A 150 7.61 -14.65 5.00
N GLN A 151 8.65 -15.46 4.81
CA GLN A 151 8.95 -16.57 5.72
C GLN A 151 9.17 -16.09 7.16
N GLY A 152 8.44 -16.66 8.12
CA GLY A 152 8.54 -16.27 9.55
C GLY A 152 7.76 -15.00 9.90
N TYR A 153 6.83 -14.56 9.06
CA TYR A 153 5.85 -13.54 9.43
C TYR A 153 5.02 -14.03 10.63
N ASP A 154 4.99 -13.23 11.69
CA ASP A 154 4.48 -13.60 13.02
C ASP A 154 3.28 -12.73 13.48
N LYS A 155 2.65 -12.02 12.54
CA LYS A 155 1.56 -11.08 12.82
C LYS A 155 0.25 -11.51 12.16
N THR A 156 -0.74 -10.62 12.17
CA THR A 156 -2.11 -10.97 11.79
C THR A 156 -2.20 -11.32 10.30
N THR A 157 -2.76 -12.50 10.02
CA THR A 157 -3.11 -12.97 8.67
C THR A 157 -4.59 -13.28 8.57
N CYS A 158 -5.13 -13.38 7.36
CA CYS A 158 -6.50 -13.84 7.16
C CYS A 158 -6.69 -15.27 7.71
N TRP A 159 -7.92 -15.58 8.12
CA TRP A 159 -8.32 -16.85 8.74
C TRP A 159 -9.06 -17.79 7.76
N TYR A 160 -9.18 -17.41 6.50
CA TYR A 160 -9.87 -18.22 5.49
C TYR A 160 -9.00 -19.41 5.04
N SER A 161 -9.60 -20.59 4.96
CA SER A 161 -8.89 -21.81 4.57
C SER A 161 -8.31 -21.68 3.15
N GLY A 162 -7.08 -22.14 2.95
CA GLY A 162 -6.38 -22.06 1.66
C GLY A 162 -5.76 -20.70 1.34
N HIS A 163 -6.04 -19.66 2.13
CA HIS A 163 -5.53 -18.32 1.88
C HIS A 163 -4.18 -18.14 2.59
N LYS A 164 -3.08 -18.13 1.82
CA LYS A 164 -1.71 -17.97 2.34
C LYS A 164 -1.15 -16.62 1.96
N GLY A 165 -0.43 -16.00 2.90
CA GLY A 165 0.28 -14.73 2.66
C GLY A 165 -0.60 -13.48 2.73
N HIS A 166 -1.90 -13.60 2.96
CA HIS A 166 -2.77 -12.44 3.13
C HIS A 166 -2.56 -11.83 4.53
N THR A 167 -1.64 -10.88 4.63
CA THR A 167 -1.46 -10.07 5.84
C THR A 167 -2.54 -9.00 5.91
N LEU A 168 -2.96 -8.59 7.12
CA LEU A 168 -4.17 -7.75 7.27
C LEU A 168 -3.90 -6.29 7.68
N ARG A 169 -2.70 -5.95 8.15
CA ARG A 169 -2.41 -4.63 8.75
C ARG A 169 -1.09 -4.08 8.24
N ALA A 170 -1.14 -2.96 7.51
CA ALA A 170 0.04 -2.34 6.90
C ALA A 170 1.13 -2.03 7.95
N ARG A 171 0.76 -1.48 9.11
CA ARG A 171 1.68 -1.24 10.22
C ARG A 171 2.37 -2.50 10.72
N GLU A 172 1.64 -3.60 10.88
CA GLU A 172 2.24 -4.85 11.38
C GLU A 172 3.26 -5.43 10.39
N VAL A 173 2.99 -5.29 9.08
CA VAL A 173 3.94 -5.67 8.02
C VAL A 173 5.18 -4.80 8.09
N ALA A 174 5.03 -3.47 8.14
CA ALA A 174 6.13 -2.52 8.23
C ALA A 174 7.00 -2.73 9.49
N ASP A 175 6.38 -2.90 10.66
CA ASP A 175 7.08 -3.17 11.92
C ASP A 175 7.80 -4.53 11.89
N TRP A 176 7.22 -5.54 11.24
CA TRP A 176 7.90 -6.81 11.03
C TRP A 176 9.10 -6.67 10.09
N MET A 177 8.98 -5.93 8.97
CA MET A 177 10.11 -5.67 8.07
C MET A 177 11.24 -4.93 8.79
N ARG A 178 10.92 -3.90 9.59
CA ARG A 178 11.87 -3.15 10.41
C ARG A 178 12.64 -4.02 11.40
N ARG A 179 11.98 -5.04 11.99
CA ARG A 179 12.62 -6.01 12.90
C ARG A 179 13.50 -7.04 12.19
N ASN A 180 13.45 -7.12 10.86
CA ASN A 180 14.21 -8.09 10.06
C ASN A 180 15.19 -7.40 9.08
N PRO A 181 16.13 -6.56 9.57
CA PRO A 181 17.01 -5.78 8.70
C PRO A 181 17.98 -6.64 7.90
N GLY A 182 18.30 -7.86 8.34
CA GLY A 182 19.10 -8.80 7.55
C GLY A 182 18.39 -9.27 6.26
N ARG A 183 17.07 -9.08 6.17
CA ARG A 183 16.26 -9.41 4.99
C ARG A 183 15.90 -8.20 4.16
N PHE A 184 15.46 -7.11 4.81
CA PHE A 184 14.91 -5.93 4.13
C PHE A 184 15.88 -4.74 4.09
N GLY A 185 17.03 -4.83 4.74
CA GLY A 185 17.92 -3.70 4.95
C GLY A 185 17.43 -2.75 6.06
N PRO A 186 18.20 -1.68 6.34
CA PRO A 186 17.78 -0.64 7.28
C PRO A 186 16.58 0.14 6.72
N VAL A 187 15.68 0.53 7.62
CA VAL A 187 14.58 1.45 7.28
C VAL A 187 15.08 2.89 7.32
N GLU A 188 14.74 3.66 6.30
CA GLU A 188 14.81 5.11 6.31
C GLU A 188 13.45 5.68 6.74
N VAL A 189 13.46 6.62 7.67
CA VAL A 189 12.25 7.24 8.21
C VAL A 189 12.30 8.75 7.97
N ARG A 190 11.26 9.30 7.34
CA ARG A 190 11.13 10.74 7.09
C ARG A 190 9.72 11.22 7.37
N SER A 191 9.58 12.46 7.84
CA SER A 191 8.28 13.11 8.05
C SER A 191 8.16 14.36 7.18
N ASN A 192 6.93 14.73 6.82
CA ASN A 192 6.64 15.94 6.02
C ASN A 192 7.44 16.01 4.72
N VAL A 193 7.47 14.91 3.95
CA VAL A 193 8.20 14.80 2.69
C VAL A 193 7.25 14.60 1.52
N SER A 194 7.65 15.10 0.34
CA SER A 194 7.01 14.74 -0.92
C SER A 194 7.66 13.50 -1.53
N TRP A 195 7.00 12.89 -2.51
CA TRP A 195 7.55 11.79 -3.30
C TRP A 195 8.91 12.14 -3.95
N GLY A 196 9.17 13.43 -4.18
CA GLY A 196 10.44 13.93 -4.73
C GLY A 196 11.66 13.55 -3.90
N ALA A 197 11.50 13.35 -2.59
CA ALA A 197 12.55 12.88 -1.69
C ALA A 197 13.04 11.45 -2.00
N PHE A 198 12.25 10.67 -2.76
CA PHE A 198 12.51 9.27 -3.10
C PHE A 198 12.62 9.04 -4.61
N ARG A 199 12.69 10.12 -5.40
CA ARG A 199 12.83 10.04 -6.85
C ARG A 199 14.12 9.33 -7.24
N GLY A 200 14.05 8.49 -8.26
CA GLY A 200 15.20 7.73 -8.76
C GLY A 200 15.63 6.57 -7.84
N ARG A 201 14.78 6.18 -6.89
CA ARG A 201 15.02 5.07 -5.96
C ARG A 201 13.91 4.03 -6.09
N THR A 202 14.21 2.80 -5.72
CA THR A 202 13.27 1.67 -5.74
C THR A 202 13.22 1.02 -4.37
N GLY A 203 12.06 0.50 -3.98
CA GLY A 203 11.97 -0.13 -2.67
C GLY A 203 10.56 -0.40 -2.17
N PHE A 204 10.48 -0.83 -0.92
CA PHE A 204 9.23 -0.88 -0.18
C PHE A 204 8.98 0.47 0.49
N VAL A 205 7.71 0.86 0.60
CA VAL A 205 7.31 2.10 1.26
C VAL A 205 6.09 1.87 2.14
N CYS A 206 6.09 2.47 3.34
CA CYS A 206 4.94 2.51 4.23
C CYS A 206 4.65 3.96 4.63
N PHE A 207 3.37 4.30 4.59
CA PHE A 207 2.80 5.61 4.85
C PHE A 207 2.03 5.52 6.16
N HIS A 208 2.44 6.29 7.16
CA HIS A 208 1.81 6.31 8.47
C HIS A 208 0.84 7.47 8.61
N ASN A 209 -0.29 7.17 9.25
CA ASN A 209 -1.25 8.17 9.72
C ASN A 209 -1.68 9.18 8.63
N PHE A 210 -2.13 8.70 7.47
CA PHE A 210 -2.43 9.58 6.32
C PHE A 210 -3.91 9.59 5.90
N TRP A 211 -4.73 8.70 6.47
CA TRP A 211 -6.14 8.57 6.13
C TRP A 211 -7.02 8.08 7.29
N GLY A 212 -8.34 8.16 7.10
CA GLY A 212 -9.33 7.77 8.10
C GLY A 212 -9.59 8.82 9.18
N VAL A 213 -10.55 8.55 10.06
CA VAL A 213 -10.89 9.46 11.17
C VAL A 213 -9.67 9.64 12.07
N GLY A 214 -9.24 10.89 12.24
CA GLY A 214 -8.08 11.23 13.06
C GLY A 214 -6.74 10.78 12.46
N ASN A 215 -6.67 10.55 11.15
CA ASN A 215 -5.44 10.15 10.45
C ASN A 215 -4.78 8.91 11.08
N GLN A 216 -5.55 7.86 11.36
CA GLN A 216 -5.02 6.65 12.01
C GLN A 216 -4.78 5.50 11.04
N GLY A 217 -5.03 5.71 9.74
CA GLY A 217 -4.85 4.71 8.70
C GLY A 217 -3.46 4.76 8.07
N ASP A 218 -2.90 3.57 7.82
CA ASP A 218 -1.61 3.36 7.16
C ASP A 218 -1.79 2.77 5.74
N HIS A 219 -0.73 2.83 4.91
CA HIS A 219 -0.62 2.15 3.61
C HIS A 219 0.77 1.55 3.47
N ILE A 220 0.89 0.39 2.82
CA ILE A 220 2.18 -0.22 2.48
C ILE A 220 2.16 -0.65 1.02
N ASP A 221 3.25 -0.42 0.31
CA ASP A 221 3.33 -0.58 -1.14
C ASP A 221 4.77 -0.78 -1.63
N LEU A 222 4.92 -0.99 -2.93
CA LEU A 222 6.17 -0.89 -3.67
C LEU A 222 6.29 0.48 -4.34
N TRP A 223 7.51 1.00 -4.38
CA TRP A 223 7.84 2.28 -4.98
C TRP A 223 8.79 2.10 -6.16
N ASP A 224 8.34 2.46 -7.36
CA ASP A 224 9.18 2.68 -8.53
C ASP A 224 9.41 4.19 -8.70
N GLY A 225 10.42 4.72 -8.01
CA GLY A 225 10.81 6.13 -8.11
C GLY A 225 11.46 6.50 -9.43
N THR A 226 11.72 5.54 -10.30
CA THR A 226 12.29 5.76 -11.64
C THR A 226 11.22 5.85 -12.72
N GLY A 227 10.09 5.17 -12.51
CA GLY A 227 9.04 4.98 -13.52
C GLY A 227 9.40 3.96 -14.61
N ILE A 228 10.56 3.31 -14.52
CA ILE A 228 11.03 2.33 -15.51
C ILE A 228 10.08 1.12 -15.53
N LEU A 229 9.83 0.53 -14.36
CA LEU A 229 9.03 -0.69 -14.23
C LEU A 229 7.54 -0.40 -14.47
N MET A 230 7.04 0.75 -14.03
CA MET A 230 5.67 1.14 -14.35
C MET A 230 5.48 1.35 -15.86
N ARG A 231 6.45 1.95 -16.56
CA ARG A 231 6.37 2.16 -18.01
C ARG A 231 6.37 0.85 -18.79
N GLU A 232 7.07 -0.17 -18.30
CA GLU A 232 7.02 -1.50 -18.94
C GLU A 232 5.63 -2.12 -18.90
N LYS A 233 4.86 -1.88 -17.83
CA LYS A 233 3.48 -2.36 -17.70
C LYS A 233 2.48 -1.43 -18.38
N ASN A 234 2.77 -0.12 -18.39
CA ASN A 234 1.95 0.91 -19.01
C ASN A 234 2.83 1.88 -19.84
N PRO A 235 3.04 1.63 -21.15
CA PRO A 235 3.96 2.41 -21.98
C PRO A 235 3.69 3.92 -22.06
N GLY A 236 2.46 4.35 -21.73
CA GLY A 236 2.09 5.75 -21.66
C GLY A 236 2.38 6.42 -20.31
N TRP A 237 2.88 5.69 -19.32
CA TRP A 237 3.16 6.21 -18.00
C TRP A 237 4.45 7.03 -17.97
N GLU A 238 4.36 8.20 -17.36
CA GLU A 238 5.48 9.12 -17.17
C GLU A 238 5.72 9.39 -15.68
N GLY A 239 6.97 9.22 -15.24
CA GLY A 239 7.37 9.51 -13.88
C GLY A 239 7.20 8.33 -12.91
N PRO A 240 7.46 8.58 -11.62
CA PRO A 240 7.47 7.53 -10.61
C PRO A 240 6.07 7.02 -10.30
N ALA A 241 5.98 5.84 -9.68
CA ALA A 241 4.71 5.23 -9.35
C ALA A 241 4.80 4.33 -8.10
N LEU A 242 3.64 4.16 -7.46
CA LEU A 242 3.38 3.07 -6.53
C LEU A 242 2.74 1.91 -7.30
N ALA A 243 2.75 0.70 -6.75
CA ALA A 243 2.11 -0.45 -7.40
C ALA A 243 0.57 -0.41 -7.30
N ASP A 244 0.00 0.17 -6.24
CA ASP A 244 -1.46 0.36 -6.09
C ASP A 244 -1.87 1.70 -5.43
N GLY A 245 -0.93 2.49 -4.90
CA GLY A 245 -1.20 3.79 -4.29
C GLY A 245 -1.06 5.00 -5.23
N SER A 246 -1.25 6.19 -4.66
CA SER A 246 -1.08 7.48 -5.37
C SER A 246 0.02 8.34 -4.75
N LEU A 247 0.59 9.24 -5.56
CA LEU A 247 1.74 10.05 -5.15
C LEU A 247 1.44 10.99 -3.97
N ASP A 248 0.19 11.43 -3.80
CA ASP A 248 -0.21 12.31 -2.69
C ASP A 248 -0.10 11.65 -1.30
N TYR A 249 0.10 10.32 -1.25
CA TYR A 249 0.27 9.61 0.01
C TYR A 249 1.52 10.08 0.75
N PHE A 250 2.59 10.47 0.03
CA PHE A 250 3.79 11.00 0.65
C PHE A 250 3.51 12.27 1.45
N GLU A 251 2.85 13.25 0.82
CA GLU A 251 2.56 14.55 1.42
C GLU A 251 1.49 14.50 2.52
N ARG A 252 0.58 13.52 2.45
CA ARG A 252 -0.48 13.34 3.44
C ARG A 252 -0.04 12.57 4.67
N SER A 253 1.06 11.84 4.59
CA SER A 253 1.55 11.01 5.70
C SER A 253 2.26 11.85 6.75
N GLU A 254 2.04 11.52 8.02
CA GLU A 254 2.84 12.07 9.11
C GLU A 254 4.28 11.53 9.06
N GLU A 255 4.44 10.27 8.65
CA GLU A 255 5.74 9.60 8.56
C GLU A 255 5.76 8.61 7.39
N VAL A 256 6.86 8.57 6.65
CA VAL A 256 7.14 7.66 5.55
C VAL A 256 8.32 6.78 5.92
N TRP A 257 8.10 5.47 5.91
CA TRP A 257 9.14 4.45 6.09
C TRP A 257 9.50 3.90 4.73
N PHE A 258 10.79 3.90 4.40
CA PHE A 258 11.29 3.46 3.11
C PHE A 258 12.42 2.45 3.29
N TRP A 259 12.35 1.35 2.54
CA TRP A 259 13.42 0.37 2.45
C TRP A 259 13.91 0.34 1.01
N PRO A 260 15.11 0.90 0.72
CA PRO A 260 15.66 0.81 -0.62
C PRO A 260 15.93 -0.66 -0.98
N VAL A 261 15.67 -1.03 -2.22
CA VAL A 261 15.91 -2.37 -2.74
C VAL A 261 16.47 -2.29 -4.16
N HIS A 262 17.48 -3.11 -4.39
CA HIS A 262 18.08 -3.42 -5.68
C HIS A 262 17.51 -4.73 -6.21
#